data_AF-A0A2N1UQQ0-F1
#
_entry.id   AF-A0A2N1UQQ0-F1
#
_cell.length_a   1.000
_cell.length_b   1.000
_cell.length_c   1.000
_cell.angle_alpha   90.00
_cell.angle_beta   90.00
_cell.angle_gamma   90.00
#
_symmetry.space_group_name_H-M   'P 1'
#
loop_
_entity.id
_entity.type
_entity.pdbx_description
1 polymer ?
#
loop_
_entity_poly.entity_id
_entity_poly.type
_entity_poly.pdbx_seq_one_letter_code
_entity_poly.pdbx_strand_id
1 'polypeptide(L)' 'PVVEGCTTCHDPHGAPNRKLQTIAQPMQCLQCHSIAGNRHGQSGTSSNVTPISGSVLRDCVSCHSAIHGSSTDQHLRF' A
#
# COMPACT_ATOMS: atom_id res chain seq x y z
N PRO A 1 6.65 10.50 -3.30
CA PRO A 1 7.05 9.08 -3.11
C PRO A 1 8.06 8.95 -1.95
N VAL A 2 8.38 7.75 -1.44
CA VAL A 2 9.23 7.56 -0.22
C VAL A 2 10.58 8.29 -0.29
N VAL A 3 11.12 8.46 -1.50
CA VAL A 3 12.31 9.27 -1.80
C VAL A 3 12.22 10.74 -1.37
N GLU A 4 11.02 11.31 -1.29
CA GLU A 4 10.79 12.71 -0.91
C GLU A 4 10.84 12.92 0.61
N GLY A 5 10.66 11.86 1.41
CA GLY A 5 10.78 11.96 2.86
C GLY A 5 10.14 10.80 3.62
N CYS A 6 10.92 10.20 4.53
CA CYS A 6 10.47 9.10 5.39
C CYS A 6 9.34 9.54 6.36
N THR A 7 9.38 10.80 6.79
CA THR A 7 8.48 11.35 7.82
C THR A 7 7.06 11.61 7.33
N THR A 8 6.84 11.53 6.02
CA THR A 8 5.50 11.59 5.43
C THR A 8 4.62 10.45 5.93
N CYS A 9 5.24 9.28 6.15
CA CYS A 9 4.54 8.08 6.60
C CYS A 9 4.93 7.66 8.02
N HIS A 10 6.13 8.02 8.50
CA HIS A 10 6.67 7.58 9.78
C HIS A 10 6.86 8.72 10.79
N ASP A 11 6.60 8.46 12.07
CA ASP A 11 6.98 9.32 13.19
C ASP A 11 8.23 8.75 13.87
N PRO A 12 9.41 9.41 13.75
CA PRO A 12 10.64 8.91 14.34
C PRO A 12 10.64 8.91 15.88
N HIS A 13 9.74 9.66 16.54
CA HIS A 13 9.67 9.74 17.99
C HIS A 13 8.68 8.75 18.61
N GLY A 14 7.93 8.02 17.79
CA GLY A 14 6.92 7.08 18.26
C GLY A 14 5.55 7.39 17.68
N ALA A 15 4.84 6.36 17.22
CA ALA A 15 3.45 6.45 16.84
C ALA A 15 2.64 5.32 17.47
N PRO A 16 1.34 5.51 17.73
CA PRO A 16 0.46 4.45 18.21
C PRO A 16 0.24 3.33 17.17
N ASN A 17 0.54 3.60 15.89
CA ASN A 17 0.39 2.64 14.81
C ASN A 17 1.66 1.80 14.64
N ARG A 18 1.49 0.56 14.17
CA ARG A 18 2.62 -0.34 13.90
C ARG A 18 3.62 0.31 12.94
N LYS A 19 4.90 -0.03 13.13
CA LYS A 19 6.02 0.51 12.32
C LYS A 19 6.13 2.04 12.39
N LEU A 20 5.69 2.65 13.50
CA LEU A 20 5.76 4.09 13.72
C LEU A 20 4.99 4.91 12.68
N GLN A 21 3.88 4.38 12.13
CA GLN A 21 3.14 5.09 11.09
C GLN A 21 2.34 6.27 11.67
N THR A 22 2.35 7.41 10.98
CA THR A 22 1.54 8.57 11.37
C THR A 22 0.03 8.28 11.27
N ILE A 23 -0.38 7.48 10.28
CA ILE A 23 -1.76 6.99 10.10
C ILE A 23 -1.76 5.47 9.87
N ALA A 24 -2.75 4.78 10.44
CA ALA A 24 -2.92 3.34 10.23
C ALA A 24 -3.34 3.00 8.78
N GLN A 25 -2.96 1.81 8.32
CA GLN A 25 -3.52 1.25 7.09
C GLN A 25 -5.01 0.93 7.23
N PRO A 26 -5.79 1.07 6.12
CA PRO A 26 -5.36 1.45 4.77
C PRO A 26 -5.24 2.96 4.55
N MET A 27 -5.66 3.78 5.52
CA MET A 27 -5.86 5.21 5.33
C MET A 27 -4.59 5.95 4.91
N GLN A 28 -3.41 5.59 5.44
CA GLN A 28 -2.11 6.15 5.01
C GLN A 28 -1.90 6.06 3.49
N CYS A 29 -2.26 4.91 2.89
CA CYS A 29 -2.08 4.69 1.46
C CYS A 29 -3.13 5.46 0.64
N LEU A 30 -4.36 5.53 1.17
CA LEU A 30 -5.49 6.19 0.52
C LEU A 30 -5.40 7.72 0.49
N GLN A 31 -4.50 8.32 1.27
CA GLN A 31 -4.22 9.75 1.18
C GLN A 31 -3.76 10.15 -0.23
N CYS A 32 -3.10 9.24 -0.95
CA CYS A 32 -2.57 9.50 -2.29
C CYS A 32 -3.09 8.49 -3.33
N HIS A 33 -3.35 7.24 -2.95
CA HIS A 33 -3.77 6.18 -3.86
C HIS A 33 -5.27 5.91 -3.74
N SER A 34 -6.07 6.55 -4.61
CA SER A 34 -7.50 6.25 -4.68
C SER A 34 -7.75 4.83 -5.20
N ILE A 35 -8.58 4.07 -4.47
CA ILE A 35 -9.07 2.75 -4.91
C ILE A 35 -10.22 2.89 -5.92
N ALA A 36 -10.83 4.08 -6.05
CA ALA A 36 -12.04 4.31 -6.83
C ALA A 36 -11.89 4.14 -8.35
N GLY A 37 -10.68 3.88 -8.86
CA GLY A 37 -10.43 3.71 -10.30
C GLY A 37 -9.97 2.32 -10.76
N ASN A 38 -9.32 1.49 -9.93
CA ASN A 38 -8.36 0.52 -10.47
C ASN A 38 -8.37 -0.85 -9.76
N ARG A 39 -8.86 -1.87 -10.47
CA ARG A 39 -8.49 -3.31 -10.48
C ARG A 39 -8.44 -4.13 -9.16
N HIS A 40 -8.48 -3.54 -7.97
CA HIS A 40 -8.44 -4.24 -6.68
C HIS A 40 -9.73 -5.00 -6.32
N GLY A 41 -10.75 -4.95 -7.19
CA GLY A 41 -11.97 -5.78 -7.12
C GLY A 41 -12.01 -6.93 -8.14
N GLN A 42 -10.99 -7.06 -9.00
CA GLN A 42 -10.91 -8.10 -10.02
C GLN A 42 -9.51 -8.71 -10.05
N SER A 43 -9.27 -9.73 -9.21
CA SER A 43 -8.16 -10.66 -9.48
C SER A 43 -8.73 -11.82 -10.28
N GLY A 44 -8.51 -11.81 -11.59
CA GLY A 44 -8.92 -12.86 -12.49
C GLY A 44 -8.58 -12.50 -13.93
N THR A 45 -7.67 -13.25 -14.54
CA THR A 45 -7.53 -13.27 -15.99
C THR A 45 -8.78 -13.95 -16.55
N SER A 46 -9.70 -13.18 -17.12
CA SER A 46 -10.80 -13.66 -17.97
C SER A 46 -11.62 -14.84 -17.40
N SER A 47 -12.76 -14.53 -16.77
CA SER A 47 -13.91 -15.44 -16.48
C SER A 47 -14.06 -16.05 -15.08
N ASN A 48 -13.17 -15.82 -14.11
CA ASN A 48 -13.40 -16.24 -12.71
C ASN A 48 -12.94 -15.14 -11.74
N VAL A 49 -13.81 -14.14 -11.55
CA VAL A 49 -13.54 -13.03 -10.63
C VAL A 49 -14.02 -13.43 -9.24
N THR A 50 -13.10 -13.85 -8.38
CA THR A 50 -13.37 -13.84 -6.94
C THR A 50 -13.19 -12.42 -6.42
N PRO A 51 -14.21 -11.78 -5.84
CA PRO A 51 -14.05 -10.46 -5.24
C PRO A 51 -13.03 -10.56 -4.11
N ILE A 52 -12.03 -9.67 -4.13
CA ILE A 52 -11.09 -9.55 -3.02
C ILE A 52 -11.88 -9.08 -1.80
N SER A 53 -11.77 -9.82 -0.69
CA SER A 53 -12.44 -9.48 0.56
C SER A 53 -12.05 -8.06 1.02
N GLY A 54 -13.01 -7.31 1.54
CA GLY A 54 -12.76 -5.99 2.13
C GLY A 54 -11.72 -6.03 3.25
N SER A 55 -11.53 -7.17 3.94
CA SER A 55 -10.45 -7.33 4.92
C SER A 55 -9.06 -7.30 4.28
N VAL A 56 -8.90 -7.88 3.10
CA VAL A 56 -7.63 -7.89 2.33
C VAL A 56 -7.34 -6.49 1.79
N LEU A 57 -8.37 -5.75 1.34
CA LEU A 57 -8.23 -4.36 0.90
C LEU A 57 -7.78 -3.39 2.01
N ARG A 58 -7.87 -3.79 3.28
CA ARG A 58 -7.35 -3.01 4.42
C ARG A 58 -5.87 -3.24 4.71
N ASP A 59 -5.28 -4.32 4.18
CA ASP A 59 -3.86 -4.66 4.36
C ASP A 59 -3.10 -4.55 3.03
N CYS A 60 -2.85 -3.33 2.59
CA CYS A 60 -2.30 -3.04 1.27
C CYS A 60 -0.92 -3.69 1.04
N VAL A 61 -0.11 -3.83 2.10
CA VAL A 61 1.26 -4.34 2.03
C VAL A 61 1.33 -5.86 1.95
N SER A 62 0.21 -6.56 2.11
CA SER A 62 0.11 -8.01 1.91
C SER A 62 0.48 -8.40 0.47
N CYS A 63 0.04 -7.60 -0.51
CA CYS A 63 0.40 -7.78 -1.92
C CYS A 63 1.45 -6.76 -2.39
N HIS A 64 1.36 -5.50 -1.93
CA HIS A 64 2.30 -4.44 -2.30
C HIS A 64 3.47 -4.39 -1.30
N SER A 65 4.40 -5.33 -1.41
CA SER A 65 5.50 -5.44 -0.44
C SER A 65 6.65 -4.44 -0.66
N ALA A 66 6.86 -3.99 -1.90
CA ALA A 66 7.95 -3.10 -2.30
C ALA A 66 7.62 -1.60 -2.17
N ILE A 67 7.02 -1.18 -1.05
CA ILE A 67 6.60 0.23 -0.85
C ILE A 67 7.76 1.22 -0.69
N HIS A 68 8.95 0.74 -0.33
CA HIS A 68 10.18 1.55 -0.24
C HIS A 68 11.04 1.43 -1.52
N GLY A 69 10.48 0.85 -2.59
CA GLY A 69 11.20 0.47 -3.79
C GLY A 69 11.81 -0.93 -3.72
N SER A 70 12.22 -1.46 -4.87
CA SER A 70 12.86 -2.76 -5.03
C SER A 70 14.24 -2.59 -5.64
N SER A 71 15.24 -3.33 -5.14
CA SER A 71 16.57 -3.39 -5.75
C SER A 71 16.64 -4.40 -6.90
N THR A 72 15.69 -5.33 -6.98
CA THR A 72 15.67 -6.41 -7.98
C THR A 72 14.76 -6.12 -9.16
N ASP A 73 13.63 -5.43 -8.93
CA ASP A 73 12.68 -5.07 -9.99
C ASP A 73 12.93 -3.64 -10.44
N GLN A 74 13.42 -3.48 -11.67
CA GLN A 74 13.72 -2.18 -12.25
C GLN A 74 12.50 -1.26 -12.43
N HIS A 75 11.28 -1.80 -12.54
CA HIS A 75 10.07 -0.98 -12.61
C HIS A 75 9.60 -0.49 -11.24
N LEU A 76 10.12 -1.07 -10.15
CA LEU A 76 9.89 -0.64 -8.77
C LEU A 76 11.15 0.00 -8.16
N ARG A 77 12.17 0.28 -8.99
CA ARG A 77 13.36 1.02 -8.60
C ARG A 77 13.04 2.51 -8.59
N PHE A 78 12.89 3.03 -7.37
CA PHE A 78 12.91 4.45 -6.99
C PHE A 78 11.84 5.32 -7.67
#